data_AF-A0A4R6HA65-F1
#
_entry.id   AF-A0A4R6HA65-F1
#
_cell.length_a   1.000
_cell.length_b   1.000
_cell.length_c   1.000
_cell.angle_alpha   90.00
_cell.angle_beta   90.00
_cell.angle_gamma   90.00
#
_symmetry.space_group_name_H-M   'P 1'
#
loop_
_entity.id
_entity.type
_entity.pdbx_description
1 polymer ?
#
loop_
_entity_poly.entity_id
_entity_poly.type
_entity_poly.pdbx_seq_one_letter_code
_entity_poly.pdbx_strand_id
1 'polypeptide(L)'
;MKKLIVFLVLSALIGTGCEKEEEDMFEIDIGDKNAVIQKEVNGIEFKFCLLNEVGEPATVFKEGENFTFHFSFKNSKNDTISVTTEFVNDDFFRVYQISSDKLIDVGKPWTGLWCEYSIAAQEIELKPSFEKQLKCPWLLTENGAPDYPLCMSESKDYLDKGKYTSSVFLNFHYTIEGIKYIIDDLTFTINFEIL
;
A
#
# COMPACT_ATOMS: atom_id res chain seq x y z
N MET A 1 -4.11 58.26 50.40
CA MET A 1 -3.73 58.45 48.99
C MET A 1 -3.46 57.11 48.36
N LYS A 2 -3.97 56.93 47.14
CA LYS A 2 -4.00 55.72 46.31
C LYS A 2 -2.63 55.05 46.19
N LYS A 3 -2.60 53.72 46.13
CA LYS A 3 -2.01 52.97 45.00
C LYS A 3 -2.47 51.51 45.04
N LEU A 4 -3.40 51.25 44.12
CA LEU A 4 -3.79 49.97 43.57
C LEU A 4 -2.55 49.32 42.93
N ILE A 5 -2.21 48.08 43.29
CA ILE A 5 -1.28 47.25 42.53
C ILE A 5 -2.07 46.03 42.08
N VAL A 6 -2.26 45.97 40.76
CA VAL A 6 -2.83 44.86 39.99
C VAL A 6 -1.68 44.00 39.47
N PHE A 7 -2.00 42.76 39.09
CA PHE A 7 -1.22 41.72 38.39
C PHE A 7 -0.52 40.73 39.32
N LEU A 8 -0.58 39.41 39.10
CA LEU A 8 -0.66 38.71 37.82
C LEU A 8 -1.27 37.30 38.06
N VAL A 9 -2.41 37.00 37.42
CA VAL A 9 -2.98 35.64 37.39
C VAL A 9 -2.20 34.85 36.36
N LEU A 10 -1.44 33.85 36.81
CA LEU A 10 -0.74 32.90 35.97
C LEU A 10 -1.75 31.86 35.47
N SER A 11 -2.37 32.14 34.33
CA SER A 11 -3.18 31.16 33.59
C SER A 11 -2.24 30.13 32.96
N ALA A 12 -2.10 28.97 33.62
CA ALA A 12 -1.51 27.78 33.04
C ALA A 12 -2.44 27.28 31.91
N LEU A 13 -2.13 27.66 30.68
CA LEU A 13 -2.63 26.98 29.49
C LEU A 13 -1.93 25.63 29.44
N ILE A 14 -2.60 24.60 29.96
CA ILE A 14 -2.28 23.21 29.66
C ILE A 14 -2.64 23.05 28.19
N GLY A 15 -1.66 23.23 27.32
CA GLY A 15 -1.77 22.81 25.94
C GLY A 15 -1.95 21.30 25.96
N THR A 16 -3.17 20.84 25.76
CA THR A 16 -3.42 19.50 25.22
C THR A 16 -2.81 19.52 23.82
N GLY A 17 -1.51 19.19 23.73
CA GLY A 17 -0.94 18.80 22.47
C GLY A 17 -1.78 17.63 21.98
N CYS A 18 -2.48 17.82 20.85
CA CYS A 18 -2.89 16.68 20.05
C CYS A 18 -1.60 15.97 19.67
N GLU A 19 -1.25 14.90 20.39
CA GLU A 19 -0.48 13.82 19.80
C GLU A 19 -1.35 13.30 18.66
N LYS A 20 -1.07 13.77 17.44
CA LYS A 20 -1.50 13.03 16.27
C LYS A 20 -0.73 11.73 16.36
N GLU A 21 -1.43 10.63 16.53
CA GLU A 21 -0.86 9.29 16.41
C GLU A 21 -0.06 9.28 15.09
N GLU A 22 1.25 9.00 15.18
CA GLU A 22 2.12 8.96 14.01
C GLU A 22 1.67 7.78 13.15
N GLU A 23 1.14 8.04 11.95
CA GLU A 23 0.86 7.00 10.96
C GLU A 23 2.18 6.25 10.64
N ASP A 24 2.15 4.92 10.74
CA ASP A 24 3.32 4.07 10.51
C ASP A 24 3.58 4.01 8.98
N MET A 25 4.37 4.96 8.49
CA MET A 25 4.71 5.12 7.08
C MET A 25 6.06 4.48 6.74
N PHE A 26 6.07 3.57 5.78
CA PHE A 26 7.27 2.93 5.25
C PHE A 26 7.45 3.34 3.80
N GLU A 27 8.62 3.84 3.48
CA GLU A 27 8.93 4.41 2.17
C GLU A 27 10.22 3.80 1.61
N ILE A 28 10.23 3.57 0.30
CA ILE A 28 11.41 3.21 -0.48
C ILE A 28 11.74 4.35 -1.42
N ASP A 29 13.00 4.76 -1.39
CA ASP A 29 13.55 5.76 -2.29
C ASP A 29 14.06 5.15 -3.60
N ILE A 30 14.12 5.99 -4.64
CA ILE A 30 14.62 5.59 -5.95
C ILE A 30 16.09 5.18 -5.84
N GLY A 31 16.37 3.93 -6.19
CA GLY A 31 17.72 3.36 -6.24
C GLY A 31 18.14 2.70 -4.92
N ASP A 32 17.22 2.54 -3.97
CA ASP A 32 17.48 1.81 -2.74
C ASP A 32 17.98 0.39 -3.00
N LYS A 33 18.99 -0.02 -2.23
CA LYS A 33 19.60 -1.35 -2.35
C LYS A 33 18.61 -2.47 -2.03
N ASN A 34 17.62 -2.18 -1.20
CA ASN A 34 16.55 -3.11 -0.85
C ASN A 34 15.22 -2.53 -1.33
N ALA A 35 14.78 -2.94 -2.52
CA ALA A 35 13.55 -2.47 -3.16
C ALA A 35 12.28 -3.21 -2.65
N VAL A 36 12.28 -3.67 -1.39
CA VAL A 36 11.16 -4.39 -0.78
C VAL A 36 10.84 -3.83 0.60
N ILE A 37 9.60 -3.35 0.77
CA ILE A 37 9.04 -3.07 2.10
C ILE A 37 8.61 -4.40 2.68
N GLN A 38 9.07 -4.73 3.89
CA GLN A 38 8.65 -5.90 4.63
C GLN A 38 8.40 -5.52 6.09
N LYS A 39 7.19 -5.79 6.57
CA LYS A 39 6.77 -5.42 7.94
C LYS A 39 5.86 -6.49 8.52
N GLU A 40 6.16 -6.94 9.74
CA GLU A 40 5.26 -7.79 10.51
C GLU A 40 4.51 -6.95 11.56
N VAL A 41 3.17 -7.05 11.55
CA VAL A 41 2.29 -6.41 12.55
C VAL A 41 1.29 -7.44 13.03
N ASN A 42 1.21 -7.61 14.35
CA ASN A 42 0.26 -8.53 14.99
C ASN A 42 0.28 -9.95 14.41
N GLY A 43 1.46 -10.47 14.01
CA GLY A 43 1.60 -11.81 13.43
C GLY A 43 1.14 -11.94 11.97
N ILE A 44 0.96 -10.82 11.25
CA ILE A 44 0.78 -10.78 9.81
C ILE A 44 1.99 -10.08 9.20
N GLU A 45 2.73 -10.78 8.32
CA GLU A 45 3.84 -10.21 7.58
C GLU A 45 3.34 -9.67 6.24
N PHE A 46 3.55 -8.38 5.99
CA PHE A 46 3.26 -7.72 4.73
C PHE A 46 4.52 -7.51 3.92
N LYS A 47 4.39 -7.59 2.59
CA LYS A 47 5.42 -7.16 1.64
C LYS A 47 4.82 -6.29 0.55
N PHE A 48 5.57 -5.27 0.14
CA PHE A 48 5.25 -4.45 -1.03
C PHE A 48 6.52 -4.12 -1.82
N CYS A 49 6.49 -4.38 -3.12
CA CYS A 49 7.57 -4.08 -4.06
C CYS A 49 7.05 -3.94 -5.49
N LEU A 50 7.87 -3.34 -6.37
CA LEU A 50 7.71 -3.44 -7.82
C LEU A 50 8.71 -4.45 -8.36
N LEU A 51 8.27 -5.32 -9.27
CA LEU A 51 9.08 -6.32 -9.93
C LEU A 51 9.36 -5.91 -11.37
N ASN A 52 10.60 -6.08 -11.82
CA ASN A 52 10.97 -5.92 -13.24
C ASN A 52 10.51 -7.14 -14.07
N GLU A 53 10.82 -7.14 -15.38
CA GLU A 53 10.40 -8.21 -16.30
C GLU A 53 11.00 -9.59 -15.99
N VAL A 54 12.11 -9.66 -15.24
CA VAL A 54 12.71 -10.92 -14.78
C VAL A 54 12.19 -11.36 -13.40
N GLY A 55 11.30 -10.59 -12.79
CA GLY A 55 10.66 -10.89 -11.51
C GLY A 55 11.47 -10.47 -10.28
N GLU A 56 12.47 -9.62 -10.44
CA GLU A 56 13.31 -9.10 -9.35
C GLU A 56 12.79 -7.74 -8.85
N PRO A 57 12.80 -7.48 -7.53
CA PRO A 57 12.44 -6.18 -6.98
C PRO A 57 13.33 -5.05 -7.50
N ALA A 58 12.73 -3.96 -7.98
CA ALA A 58 13.44 -2.80 -8.50
C ALA A 58 12.64 -1.50 -8.32
N THR A 59 13.34 -0.37 -8.32
CA THR A 59 12.75 0.99 -8.32
C THR A 59 13.21 1.82 -9.52
N VAL A 60 13.98 1.24 -10.43
CA VAL A 60 14.51 1.92 -11.62
C VAL A 60 14.30 0.98 -12.80
N PHE A 61 13.57 1.46 -13.79
CA PHE A 61 13.18 0.71 -14.98
C PHE A 61 13.60 1.48 -16.23
N LYS A 62 13.80 0.79 -17.35
CA LYS A 62 14.08 1.42 -18.64
C LYS A 62 12.78 1.93 -19.27
N GLU A 63 12.87 2.99 -20.07
CA GLU A 63 11.77 3.35 -20.98
C GLU A 63 11.33 2.14 -21.82
N GLY A 64 10.02 1.88 -21.83
CA GLY A 64 9.43 0.75 -22.54
C GLY A 64 9.55 -0.59 -21.82
N GLU A 65 10.08 -0.65 -20.60
CA GLU A 65 10.07 -1.84 -19.74
C GLU A 65 8.73 -1.95 -19.00
N ASN A 66 8.19 -3.16 -18.91
CA ASN A 66 7.03 -3.44 -18.06
C ASN A 66 7.48 -3.71 -16.61
N PHE A 67 6.58 -3.45 -15.66
CA PHE A 67 6.80 -3.75 -14.25
C PHE A 67 5.53 -4.31 -13.63
N THR A 68 5.69 -5.02 -12.51
CA THR A 68 4.58 -5.66 -11.81
C THR A 68 4.53 -5.20 -10.37
N PHE A 69 3.39 -4.68 -9.95
CA PHE A 69 3.11 -4.45 -8.55
C PHE A 69 2.99 -5.80 -7.85
N HIS A 70 3.64 -5.93 -6.69
CA HIS A 70 3.56 -7.12 -5.87
C HIS A 70 3.31 -6.73 -4.43
N PHE A 71 2.11 -7.06 -3.95
CA PHE A 71 1.76 -7.00 -2.55
C PHE A 71 1.51 -8.42 -2.04
N SER A 72 1.97 -8.73 -0.83
CA SER A 72 1.65 -9.99 -0.18
C SER A 72 1.39 -9.82 1.31
N PHE A 73 0.61 -10.74 1.85
CA PHE A 73 0.44 -10.89 3.29
C PHE A 73 0.52 -12.36 3.68
N LYS A 74 1.26 -12.64 4.75
CA LYS A 74 1.51 -13.97 5.28
C LYS A 74 0.99 -14.08 6.70
N ASN A 75 0.25 -15.16 6.96
CA ASN A 75 -0.21 -15.48 8.29
C ASN A 75 0.91 -16.14 9.10
N SER A 76 1.51 -15.42 10.04
CA SER A 76 2.52 -15.94 10.97
C SER A 76 1.91 -16.43 12.30
N LYS A 77 0.58 -16.42 12.43
CA LYS A 77 -0.13 -16.98 13.58
C LYS A 77 -0.29 -18.50 13.46
N ASN A 78 -0.70 -19.12 14.56
CA ASN A 78 -0.99 -20.56 14.62
C ASN A 78 -2.41 -20.93 14.19
N ASP A 79 -3.30 -19.94 14.05
CA ASP A 79 -4.70 -20.13 13.67
C ASP A 79 -4.92 -19.70 12.22
N THR A 80 -5.91 -20.31 11.55
CA THR A 80 -6.39 -19.81 10.25
C THR A 80 -7.08 -18.46 10.44
N ILE A 81 -6.77 -17.50 9.57
CA ILE A 81 -7.45 -16.21 9.52
C ILE A 81 -8.40 -16.15 8.32
N SER A 82 -9.52 -15.45 8.45
CA SER A 82 -10.32 -15.00 7.30
C SER A 82 -10.15 -13.50 7.11
N VAL A 83 -9.68 -13.08 5.94
CA VAL A 83 -9.33 -11.69 5.62
C VAL A 83 -10.37 -11.10 4.68
N THR A 84 -10.93 -9.93 5.01
CA THR A 84 -11.75 -9.16 4.06
C THR A 84 -10.84 -8.29 3.19
N THR A 85 -11.16 -8.11 1.92
CA THR A 85 -10.28 -7.40 0.98
C THR A 85 -10.55 -5.90 0.89
N GLU A 86 -11.09 -5.29 1.95
CA GLU A 86 -11.44 -3.85 1.97
C GLU A 86 -10.21 -2.95 1.79
N PHE A 87 -9.01 -3.44 2.11
CA PHE A 87 -7.73 -2.76 1.85
C PHE A 87 -7.41 -2.62 0.35
N VAL A 88 -8.05 -3.42 -0.52
CA VAL A 88 -7.95 -3.27 -1.97
C VAL A 88 -8.98 -2.22 -2.41
N ASN A 89 -8.64 -0.95 -2.19
CA ASN A 89 -9.49 0.20 -2.50
C ASN A 89 -9.16 0.81 -3.88
N ASP A 90 -9.76 1.95 -4.23
CA ASP A 90 -9.56 2.60 -5.54
C ASP A 90 -8.11 3.05 -5.78
N ASP A 91 -7.34 3.27 -4.71
CA ASP A 91 -5.97 3.77 -4.75
C ASP A 91 -4.92 2.65 -4.67
N PHE A 92 -5.35 1.39 -4.47
CA PHE A 92 -4.46 0.24 -4.43
C PHE A 92 -3.69 0.12 -5.76
N PHE A 93 -2.35 0.23 -5.71
CA PHE A 93 -1.45 0.27 -6.88
C PHE A 93 -1.66 1.46 -7.83
N ARG A 94 -2.29 2.53 -7.34
CA ARG A 94 -2.37 3.78 -8.11
C ARG A 94 -1.01 4.45 -8.18
N VAL A 95 -0.74 5.08 -9.31
CA VAL A 95 0.54 5.68 -9.64
C VAL A 95 0.36 7.17 -9.86
N TYR A 96 1.30 7.93 -9.33
CA TYR A 96 1.40 9.37 -9.55
C TYR A 96 2.77 9.69 -10.12
N GLN A 97 2.81 10.52 -11.17
CA GLN A 97 4.04 11.13 -11.64
C GLN A 97 4.42 12.31 -10.73
N ILE A 98 5.69 12.38 -10.34
CA ILE A 98 6.27 13.46 -9.55
C ILE A 98 6.81 14.51 -10.51
N SER A 99 6.15 15.67 -10.61
CA SER A 99 6.56 16.77 -11.48
C SER A 99 6.49 18.12 -10.75
N SER A 100 7.65 18.77 -10.57
CA SER A 100 7.76 20.10 -9.94
C SER A 100 6.97 20.21 -8.63
N ASP A 101 7.18 19.24 -7.73
CA ASP A 101 6.51 19.13 -6.42
C ASP A 101 4.99 18.91 -6.47
N LYS A 102 4.46 18.47 -7.61
CA LYS A 102 3.06 18.02 -7.77
C LYS A 102 3.01 16.55 -8.12
N LEU A 103 1.98 15.89 -7.59
CA LEU A 103 1.59 14.54 -7.96
C LEU A 103 0.54 14.62 -9.07
N ILE A 104 0.84 14.05 -10.23
CA ILE A 104 -0.07 13.94 -11.37
C ILE A 104 -0.53 12.48 -11.44
N ASP A 105 -1.82 12.24 -11.24
CA ASP A 105 -2.40 10.89 -11.33
C ASP A 105 -2.22 10.32 -12.74
N VAL A 106 -1.58 9.16 -12.86
CA VAL A 106 -1.43 8.42 -14.12
C VAL A 106 -2.28 7.14 -14.13
N GLY A 107 -3.07 6.92 -13.09
CA GLY A 107 -4.00 5.81 -12.95
C GLY A 107 -3.41 4.60 -12.23
N LYS A 108 -3.98 3.43 -12.52
CA LYS A 108 -3.68 2.16 -11.84
C LYS A 108 -3.77 1.00 -12.85
N PRO A 109 -3.11 -0.13 -12.60
CA PRO A 109 -3.01 -1.21 -13.60
C PRO A 109 -4.33 -1.96 -13.82
N TRP A 110 -5.20 -2.07 -12.81
CA TRP A 110 -6.43 -2.84 -12.87
C TRP A 110 -7.66 -1.98 -13.21
N THR A 111 -8.67 -2.58 -13.83
CA THR A 111 -9.93 -1.93 -14.25
C THR A 111 -11.13 -2.32 -13.40
N GLY A 112 -11.00 -3.35 -12.58
CA GLY A 112 -12.02 -3.73 -11.61
C GLY A 112 -11.50 -4.69 -10.55
N LEU A 113 -12.37 -4.96 -9.59
CA LEU A 113 -12.22 -6.01 -8.58
C LEU A 113 -13.30 -7.06 -8.81
N TRP A 114 -13.02 -8.31 -8.45
CA TRP A 114 -14.02 -9.38 -8.45
C TRP A 114 -14.68 -9.60 -9.81
N CYS A 115 -13.86 -9.83 -10.84
CA CYS A 115 -14.23 -9.84 -12.27
C CYS A 115 -15.67 -10.31 -12.44
N GLU A 116 -16.53 -9.47 -13.06
CA GLU A 116 -18.00 -9.30 -12.91
C GLU A 116 -18.92 -10.55 -12.83
N TYR A 117 -18.36 -11.75 -12.83
CA TYR A 117 -19.02 -13.05 -12.78
C TYR A 117 -18.56 -13.94 -11.61
N SER A 118 -17.73 -13.45 -10.69
CA SER A 118 -17.23 -14.26 -9.57
C SER A 118 -18.22 -14.30 -8.41
N ILE A 119 -18.83 -15.47 -8.19
CA ILE A 119 -19.57 -15.82 -6.95
C ILE A 119 -18.66 -16.28 -5.82
N ALA A 120 -17.33 -16.17 -5.99
CA ALA A 120 -16.39 -16.63 -4.98
C ALA A 120 -16.46 -15.74 -3.73
N ALA A 121 -16.12 -16.33 -2.59
CA ALA A 121 -16.14 -15.63 -1.31
C ALA A 121 -15.29 -14.35 -1.42
N GLN A 122 -15.85 -13.23 -0.95
CA GLN A 122 -15.15 -11.95 -0.86
C GLN A 122 -14.16 -11.90 0.33
N GLU A 123 -13.83 -13.08 0.85
CA GLU A 123 -12.93 -13.29 1.96
C GLU A 123 -11.82 -14.27 1.54
N ILE A 124 -10.62 -14.03 2.06
CA ILE A 124 -9.46 -14.87 1.82
C ILE A 124 -9.17 -15.64 3.10
N GLU A 125 -9.42 -16.95 3.08
CA GLU A 125 -8.97 -17.84 4.15
C GLU A 125 -7.47 -18.12 4.01
N LEU A 126 -6.69 -17.84 5.06
CA LEU A 126 -5.25 -18.00 5.07
C LEU A 126 -4.80 -18.84 6.26
N LYS A 127 -4.33 -20.06 5.97
CA LYS A 127 -3.81 -21.01 6.97
C LYS A 127 -2.51 -20.51 7.60
N PRO A 128 -2.13 -21.04 8.78
CA PRO A 128 -0.83 -20.76 9.40
C PRO A 128 0.33 -20.96 8.43
N SER A 129 1.26 -20.01 8.41
CA SER A 129 2.43 -19.92 7.53
C SER A 129 2.17 -19.75 6.03
N PHE A 130 0.90 -19.73 5.58
CA PHE A 130 0.58 -19.48 4.18
C PHE A 130 0.66 -17.98 3.85
N GLU A 131 0.99 -17.69 2.60
CA GLU A 131 1.08 -16.34 2.04
C GLU A 131 0.05 -16.20 0.91
N LYS A 132 -0.67 -15.07 0.90
CA LYS A 132 -1.46 -14.63 -0.24
C LYS A 132 -0.70 -13.53 -0.96
N GLN A 133 -0.53 -13.70 -2.27
CA GLN A 133 0.06 -12.71 -3.16
C GLN A 133 -1.03 -12.05 -4.01
N LEU A 134 -0.84 -10.76 -4.26
CA LEU A 134 -1.62 -9.90 -5.14
C LEU A 134 -0.63 -9.21 -6.09
N LYS A 135 -0.45 -9.80 -7.28
CA LYS A 135 0.37 -9.23 -8.35
C LYS A 135 -0.50 -8.57 -9.40
N CYS A 136 -0.04 -7.45 -9.94
CA CYS A 136 -0.71 -6.78 -11.05
C CYS A 136 0.33 -6.13 -11.96
N PRO A 137 0.50 -6.61 -13.21
CA PRO A 137 1.42 -5.97 -14.14
C PRO A 137 0.86 -4.62 -14.61
N TRP A 138 1.73 -3.66 -14.92
CA TRP A 138 1.30 -2.39 -15.52
C TRP A 138 0.72 -2.62 -16.93
N LEU A 139 1.41 -3.44 -17.73
CA LEU A 139 0.93 -3.91 -19.02
C LEU A 139 0.58 -5.40 -19.00
N LEU A 140 -0.52 -5.77 -19.66
CA LEU A 140 -0.86 -7.19 -19.88
C LEU A 140 0.15 -7.83 -20.83
N THR A 141 0.62 -9.03 -20.48
CA THR A 141 1.44 -9.87 -21.36
C THR A 141 0.86 -11.27 -21.41
N GLU A 142 1.26 -12.09 -22.40
CA GLU A 142 0.75 -13.48 -22.51
C GLU A 142 0.95 -14.31 -21.23
N ASN A 143 1.99 -14.00 -20.45
CA ASN A 143 2.33 -14.70 -19.21
C ASN A 143 2.09 -13.84 -17.94
N GLY A 144 1.67 -12.59 -18.10
CA GLY A 144 1.47 -11.62 -17.02
C GLY A 144 0.01 -11.23 -16.93
N ALA A 145 -0.71 -11.88 -16.02
CA ALA A 145 -2.10 -11.59 -15.68
C ALA A 145 -2.17 -11.13 -14.20
N PRO A 146 -3.16 -10.30 -13.84
CA PRO A 146 -3.36 -9.91 -12.45
C PRO A 146 -3.80 -11.11 -11.60
N ASP A 147 -3.32 -11.15 -10.36
CA ASP A 147 -3.82 -12.09 -9.36
C ASP A 147 -5.22 -11.68 -8.90
N TYR A 148 -6.11 -12.65 -8.77
CA TYR A 148 -7.41 -12.45 -8.17
C TYR A 148 -7.28 -11.87 -6.74
N PRO A 149 -8.04 -10.82 -6.37
CA PRO A 149 -9.28 -10.35 -7.02
C PRO A 149 -9.12 -9.23 -8.06
N LEU A 150 -7.89 -8.84 -8.41
CA LEU A 150 -7.64 -7.77 -9.37
C LEU A 150 -7.99 -8.23 -10.79
N CYS A 151 -8.59 -7.34 -11.58
CA CYS A 151 -8.99 -7.62 -12.96
C CYS A 151 -8.43 -6.56 -13.90
N MET A 152 -7.95 -6.99 -15.06
CA MET A 152 -7.46 -6.14 -16.13
C MET A 152 -8.20 -6.50 -17.41
N SER A 153 -9.04 -5.59 -17.91
CA SER A 153 -9.72 -5.74 -19.20
C SER A 153 -8.89 -5.21 -20.37
N GLU A 154 -7.95 -4.31 -20.08
CA GLU A 154 -7.06 -3.68 -21.05
C GLU A 154 -5.69 -3.43 -20.43
N SER A 155 -4.67 -3.35 -21.27
CA SER A 155 -3.33 -2.94 -20.87
C SER A 155 -3.27 -1.42 -20.75
N LYS A 156 -2.42 -0.90 -19.85
CA LYS A 156 -1.99 0.50 -19.91
C LYS A 156 -0.95 0.70 -21.00
N ASP A 157 -0.76 1.95 -21.39
CA ASP A 157 0.41 2.39 -22.16
C ASP A 157 1.65 2.41 -21.25
N TYR A 158 2.83 2.28 -21.85
CA TYR A 158 4.08 2.46 -21.11
C TYR A 158 4.12 3.84 -20.44
N LEU A 159 4.69 3.89 -19.24
CA LEU A 159 4.98 5.16 -18.60
C LEU A 159 6.10 5.88 -19.34
N ASP A 160 5.95 7.19 -19.51
CA ASP A 160 7.01 8.07 -20.00
C ASP A 160 8.20 8.10 -19.03
N LYS A 161 9.32 8.65 -19.48
CA LYS A 161 10.47 8.91 -18.61
C LYS A 161 10.07 9.85 -17.47
N GLY A 162 10.52 9.55 -16.27
CA GLY A 162 10.30 10.40 -15.10
C GLY A 162 10.26 9.65 -13.79
N LYS A 163 9.94 10.38 -12.74
CA LYS A 163 9.82 9.87 -11.37
C LYS A 163 8.36 9.68 -11.01
N TYR A 164 8.09 8.61 -10.29
CA TYR A 164 6.75 8.17 -9.96
C TYR A 164 6.70 7.71 -8.50
N THR A 165 5.49 7.67 -7.95
CA THR A 165 5.22 7.11 -6.63
C THR A 165 3.94 6.29 -6.65
N SER A 166 3.90 5.25 -5.83
CA SER A 166 2.70 4.46 -5.56
C SER A 166 2.65 4.09 -4.09
N SER A 167 1.44 4.16 -3.52
CA SER A 167 1.23 3.88 -2.11
C SER A 167 0.11 2.87 -1.90
N VAL A 168 0.27 2.03 -0.88
CA VAL A 168 -0.77 1.14 -0.36
C VAL A 168 -1.08 1.59 1.07
N PHE A 169 -2.28 2.15 1.26
CA PHE A 169 -2.83 2.41 2.59
C PHE A 169 -3.57 1.15 3.07
N LEU A 170 -3.10 0.54 4.16
CA LEU A 170 -3.69 -0.67 4.69
C LEU A 170 -4.80 -0.36 5.68
N ASN A 171 -6.00 -0.80 5.31
CA ASN A 171 -7.12 -1.01 6.22
C ASN A 171 -7.41 -2.52 6.28
N PHE A 172 -6.55 -3.26 6.97
CA PHE A 172 -6.51 -4.73 6.89
C PHE A 172 -7.33 -5.35 8.03
N HIS A 173 -8.46 -5.97 7.65
CA HIS A 173 -9.36 -6.62 8.57
C HIS A 173 -9.26 -8.14 8.45
N TYR A 174 -9.18 -8.82 9.59
CA TYR A 174 -9.22 -10.28 9.62
C TYR A 174 -9.95 -10.80 10.85
N THR A 175 -10.40 -12.06 10.77
CA THR A 175 -11.04 -12.76 11.89
C THR A 175 -10.33 -14.04 12.24
N ILE A 176 -10.35 -14.41 13.52
CA ILE A 176 -9.95 -15.72 14.04
C ILE A 176 -11.10 -16.22 14.89
N GLU A 177 -11.67 -17.37 14.55
CA GLU A 177 -12.81 -17.97 15.28
C GLU A 177 -13.98 -16.97 15.51
N GLY A 178 -14.20 -16.07 14.55
CA GLY A 178 -15.24 -15.04 14.61
C GLY A 178 -14.89 -13.77 15.39
N ILE A 179 -13.71 -13.70 16.02
CA ILE A 179 -13.20 -12.48 16.66
C ILE A 179 -12.53 -11.61 15.61
N LYS A 180 -12.97 -10.35 15.48
CA LYS A 180 -12.43 -9.37 14.52
C LYS A 180 -11.17 -8.68 15.05
N TYR A 181 -10.19 -8.53 14.16
CA TYR A 181 -8.96 -7.78 14.33
C TYR A 181 -8.79 -6.79 13.18
N ILE A 182 -8.16 -5.66 13.47
CA ILE A 182 -7.93 -4.55 12.54
C ILE A 182 -6.45 -4.19 12.61
N ILE A 183 -5.83 -3.97 11.45
CA ILE A 183 -4.53 -3.33 11.29
C ILE A 183 -4.77 -2.15 10.35
N ASP A 184 -4.83 -0.97 10.93
CA ASP A 184 -5.00 0.33 10.29
C ASP A 184 -3.69 1.14 10.35
N ASP A 185 -3.70 2.32 9.72
CA ASP A 185 -2.65 3.34 9.78
C ASP A 185 -1.25 2.91 9.32
N LEU A 186 -1.17 1.87 8.49
CA LEU A 186 0.06 1.49 7.78
C LEU A 186 0.00 2.01 6.34
N THR A 187 1.01 2.78 5.95
CA THR A 187 1.20 3.19 4.56
C THR A 187 2.52 2.66 4.02
N PHE A 188 2.47 1.96 2.89
CA PHE A 188 3.66 1.52 2.16
C PHE A 188 3.80 2.31 0.87
N THR A 189 4.87 3.07 0.72
CA THR A 189 5.13 3.93 -0.43
C THR A 189 6.38 3.50 -1.17
N ILE A 190 6.31 3.39 -2.49
CA ILE A 190 7.48 3.12 -3.35
C ILE A 190 7.62 4.27 -4.33
N ASN A 191 8.76 4.95 -4.27
CA ASN A 191 9.20 5.87 -5.30
C ASN A 191 10.04 5.13 -6.35
N PHE A 192 9.75 5.36 -7.62
CA PHE A 192 10.46 4.70 -8.72
C PHE A 192 10.69 5.63 -9.91
N GLU A 193 11.58 5.23 -10.81
CA GLU A 193 11.98 6.03 -11.97
C GLU A 193 11.99 5.21 -13.26
N ILE A 194 11.52 5.84 -14.34
CA ILE A 194 11.63 5.35 -15.72
C ILE A 194 12.72 6.18 -16.42
N LEU A 195 13.78 5.52 -16.91
CA LEU A 195 14.98 6.14 -17.52
C LEU A 195 14.88 6.41 -19.01
#